data_AF-A0A2W2DS36-F1
#
_entry.id   AF-A0A2W2DS36-F1
#
_cell.length_a   1.000
_cell.length_b   1.000
_cell.length_c   1.000
_cell.angle_alpha   90.00
_cell.angle_beta   90.00
_cell.angle_gamma   90.00
#
_symmetry.space_group_name_H-M   'P 1'
#
loop_
_entity.id
_entity.type
_entity.pdbx_description
1 polymer ?
#
loop_
_entity_poly.entity_id
_entity_poly.type
_entity_poly.pdbx_seq_one_letter_code
_entity_poly.pdbx_strand_id
1 'polypeptide(L)'
;MTASRTGNTAASATSASTGAVAKGSAPKATKKPKITGTAKVGRTVKLSVGTWSPSATSYKYEWRLNGKIIKGATGKSLKLKSSMRNKRITVTVIAKRTGHLDGRATSASVLVRR
;
A
#
# COMPACT_ATOMS: atom_id res chain seq x y z
N MET A 1 -1.93 2.19 -38.54
CA MET A 1 -2.06 0.98 -37.69
C MET A 1 -2.80 1.38 -36.42
N THR A 2 -4.09 1.04 -36.37
CA THR A 2 -5.01 1.30 -35.26
C THR A 2 -4.79 0.24 -34.17
N ALA A 3 -4.47 0.67 -32.96
CA ALA A 3 -4.46 -0.19 -31.78
C ALA A 3 -5.31 0.44 -30.68
N SER A 4 -6.63 0.26 -30.79
CA SER A 4 -7.60 0.56 -29.75
C SER A 4 -7.64 -0.63 -28.78
N ARG A 5 -7.11 -0.48 -27.56
CA ARG A 5 -7.39 -1.42 -26.47
C ARG A 5 -7.81 -0.65 -25.21
N THR A 6 -9.12 -0.42 -25.19
CA THR A 6 -10.06 -0.32 -24.07
C THR A 6 -9.48 -0.26 -22.65
N GLY A 7 -9.76 0.86 -21.99
CA GLY A 7 -10.19 0.84 -20.59
C GLY A 7 -9.10 0.79 -19.53
N ASN A 8 -8.23 1.80 -19.49
CA ASN A 8 -7.45 2.08 -18.29
C ASN A 8 -7.91 3.43 -17.72
N THR A 9 -9.03 3.44 -17.01
CA THR A 9 -9.46 4.58 -16.18
C THR A 9 -8.34 4.89 -15.20
N ALA A 10 -7.60 5.94 -15.52
CA ALA A 10 -6.52 6.49 -14.74
C ALA A 10 -7.08 7.07 -13.43
N ALA A 11 -7.14 6.26 -12.38
CA ALA A 11 -7.00 6.80 -11.04
C ALA A 11 -5.51 7.11 -10.85
N SER A 12 -5.17 8.39 -11.00
CA SER A 12 -3.85 8.98 -10.85
C SER A 12 -3.13 8.43 -9.62
N ALA A 13 -2.07 7.65 -9.84
CA ALA A 13 -1.04 7.43 -8.84
C ALA A 13 0.32 7.63 -9.53
N THR A 14 0.72 8.90 -9.58
CA THR A 14 2.01 9.36 -10.09
C THR A 14 3.14 8.54 -9.47
N SER A 15 3.87 7.80 -10.30
CA SER A 15 5.23 7.34 -10.00
C SER A 15 5.96 7.40 -11.31
N ALA A 16 6.65 8.52 -11.51
CA ALA A 16 7.42 8.79 -12.71
C ALA A 16 8.46 7.68 -12.93
N SER A 17 8.37 7.07 -14.10
CA SER A 17 9.43 6.55 -14.95
C SER A 17 10.75 6.14 -14.29
N THR A 18 11.02 4.83 -14.29
CA THR A 18 12.40 4.33 -14.45
C THR A 18 12.34 3.18 -15.43
N GLY A 19 12.62 3.50 -16.70
CA GLY A 19 13.00 2.56 -17.75
C GLY A 19 11.98 1.47 -18.09
N ALA A 20 11.36 1.60 -19.25
CA ALA A 20 10.72 0.51 -19.95
C ALA A 20 11.76 -0.54 -20.37
N VAL A 21 12.20 -1.38 -19.43
CA VAL A 21 12.48 -2.77 -19.77
C VAL A 21 11.11 -3.44 -19.85
N ALA A 22 10.88 -4.35 -20.79
CA ALA A 22 9.63 -5.10 -20.94
C ALA A 22 9.34 -5.86 -19.63
N LYS A 23 8.73 -5.17 -18.67
CA LYS A 23 8.51 -5.63 -17.32
C LYS A 23 7.30 -6.54 -17.35
N GLY A 24 7.43 -7.74 -16.78
CA GLY A 24 6.31 -8.64 -16.59
C GLY A 24 5.19 -7.99 -15.76
N SER A 25 4.00 -8.60 -15.78
CA SER A 25 2.81 -8.11 -15.07
C SER A 25 3.11 -7.75 -13.61
N ALA A 26 2.52 -6.65 -13.14
CA ALA A 26 2.67 -6.21 -11.76
C ALA A 26 2.16 -7.28 -10.79
N PRO A 27 2.82 -7.50 -9.64
CA PRO A 27 2.29 -8.31 -8.55
C PRO A 27 0.88 -7.84 -8.17
N LYS A 28 -0.09 -8.76 -8.15
CA LYS A 28 -1.45 -8.47 -7.73
C LYS A 28 -1.68 -9.06 -6.35
N ALA A 29 -2.25 -8.28 -5.44
CA ALA A 29 -2.66 -8.76 -4.13
C ALA A 29 -3.88 -9.67 -4.29
N THR A 30 -3.69 -10.99 -4.15
CA THR A 30 -4.77 -11.98 -4.10
C THR A 30 -5.49 -11.93 -2.76
N LYS A 31 -4.76 -11.68 -1.66
CA LYS A 31 -5.33 -11.23 -0.39
C LYS A 31 -4.92 -9.78 -0.15
N LYS A 32 -5.91 -8.91 0.06
CA LYS A 32 -5.68 -7.50 0.36
C LYS A 32 -4.91 -7.34 1.68
N PRO A 33 -4.03 -6.34 1.78
CA PRO A 33 -3.40 -6.01 3.04
C PRO A 33 -4.44 -5.60 4.09
N LYS A 34 -4.24 -6.00 5.35
CA LYS A 34 -5.16 -5.71 6.45
C LYS A 34 -4.38 -5.26 7.67
N ILE A 35 -4.82 -4.17 8.27
CA ILE A 35 -4.33 -3.72 9.56
C ILE A 35 -5.02 -4.58 10.64
N THR A 36 -4.22 -5.24 11.46
CA THR A 36 -4.65 -6.08 12.58
C THR A 36 -4.20 -5.47 13.91
N GLY A 37 -4.92 -5.84 14.97
CA GLY A 37 -4.72 -5.29 16.31
C GLY A 37 -5.64 -4.11 16.62
N THR A 38 -5.58 -3.69 17.88
CA THR A 38 -6.45 -2.63 18.41
C THR A 38 -5.88 -1.28 18.03
N ALA A 39 -6.52 -0.58 17.10
CA ALA A 39 -6.16 0.78 16.76
C ALA A 39 -6.58 1.73 17.88
N LYS A 40 -5.73 1.85 18.90
CA LYS A 40 -5.89 2.74 20.04
C LYS A 40 -4.61 3.55 20.24
N VAL A 41 -4.75 4.81 20.64
CA VAL A 41 -3.60 5.66 20.98
C VAL A 41 -2.70 4.96 22.01
N GLY A 42 -1.38 5.02 21.79
CA GLY A 42 -0.37 4.38 22.62
C GLY A 42 -0.15 2.89 22.29
N ARG A 43 -1.02 2.26 21.50
CA ARG A 43 -0.87 0.88 21.04
C ARG A 43 -0.19 0.81 19.68
N THR A 44 0.37 -0.36 19.39
CA THR A 44 0.96 -0.67 18.10
C THR A 44 0.00 -1.53 17.30
N VAL A 45 -0.30 -1.10 16.07
CA VAL A 45 -1.03 -1.93 15.11
C VAL A 45 -0.04 -2.65 14.21
N LYS A 46 -0.46 -3.80 13.70
CA LYS A 46 0.34 -4.61 12.77
C LYS A 46 -0.34 -4.64 11.41
N LEU A 47 0.43 -4.64 10.35
CA LEU A 47 -0.01 -4.77 8.98
C LEU A 47 0.27 -6.19 8.51
N SER A 48 -0.78 -6.88 8.12
CA SER A 48 -0.68 -8.03 7.24
C SER A 48 -0.59 -7.53 5.81
N VAL A 49 0.51 -7.85 5.13
CA VAL A 49 0.72 -7.47 3.71
C VAL A 49 -0.24 -8.19 2.76
N GLY A 50 -0.90 -9.24 3.24
CA GLY A 50 -1.75 -10.11 2.44
C GLY A 50 -0.92 -11.11 1.64
N THR A 51 -1.49 -11.57 0.53
CA THR A 51 -0.87 -12.55 -0.37
C THR A 51 -0.78 -11.90 -1.74
N TRP A 52 0.37 -12.04 -2.38
CA TRP A 52 0.69 -11.40 -3.66
C TRP A 52 1.10 -12.46 -4.66
N SER A 53 0.59 -12.33 -5.89
CA SER A 53 0.99 -13.17 -7.02
C SER A 53 1.16 -12.31 -8.27
N PRO A 54 2.29 -12.45 -8.99
CA PRO A 54 3.49 -13.21 -8.64
C PRO A 54 4.20 -12.68 -7.38
N SER A 55 4.95 -13.54 -6.68
CA SER A 55 5.67 -13.17 -5.44
C SER A 55 6.60 -11.99 -5.67
N ALA A 56 6.48 -10.94 -4.86
CA ALA A 56 7.34 -9.77 -4.94
C ALA A 56 8.68 -10.00 -4.23
N THR A 57 9.75 -9.42 -4.78
CA THR A 57 11.10 -9.49 -4.18
C THR A 57 11.26 -8.50 -3.03
N SER A 58 10.50 -7.39 -3.06
CA SER A 58 10.52 -6.41 -1.99
C SER A 58 9.14 -5.77 -1.81
N TYR A 59 8.88 -5.24 -0.62
CA TYR A 59 7.64 -4.57 -0.28
C TYR A 59 7.95 -3.22 0.37
N LYS A 60 7.33 -2.16 -0.13
CA LYS A 60 7.27 -0.86 0.55
C LYS A 60 5.91 -0.70 1.22
N TYR A 61 5.91 -0.05 2.37
CA TYR A 61 4.69 0.28 3.11
C TYR A 61 4.61 1.79 3.25
N GLU A 62 3.46 2.35 2.93
CA GLU A 62 3.19 3.78 3.09
C GLU A 62 1.97 3.93 3.98
N TRP A 63 2.20 4.22 5.26
CA TRP A 63 1.10 4.50 6.16
C TRP A 63 0.56 5.90 5.90
N ARG A 64 -0.76 6.00 5.86
CA ARG A 64 -1.52 7.21 5.60
C ARG A 64 -2.51 7.44 6.75
N LEU A 65 -2.48 8.65 7.30
CA LEU A 65 -3.39 9.15 8.32
C LEU A 65 -4.36 10.13 7.67
N ASN A 66 -5.63 9.76 7.57
CA ASN A 66 -6.66 10.55 6.90
C ASN A 66 -6.25 10.99 5.49
N GLY A 67 -5.65 10.06 4.73
CA GLY A 67 -5.11 10.32 3.38
C GLY A 67 -3.70 10.93 3.34
N LYS A 68 -3.20 11.51 4.43
CA LYS A 68 -1.85 12.11 4.50
C LYS A 68 -0.79 11.06 4.85
N ILE A 69 0.31 11.02 4.10
CA ILE A 69 1.42 10.10 4.38
C ILE A 69 2.05 10.42 5.74
N ILE A 70 2.25 9.40 6.56
CA ILE A 70 2.94 9.48 7.85
C ILE A 70 4.43 9.26 7.57
N LYS A 71 5.22 10.34 7.56
CA LYS A 71 6.68 10.24 7.39
C LYS A 71 7.28 9.37 8.52
N GLY A 72 8.16 8.43 8.15
CA GLY A 72 8.79 7.48 9.06
C GLY A 72 7.94 6.23 9.37
N ALA A 73 6.69 6.17 8.94
CA ALA A 73 5.87 4.97 9.04
C ALA A 73 5.93 4.19 7.73
N THR A 74 6.98 3.38 7.60
CA THR A 74 7.21 2.51 6.45
C THR A 74 7.41 1.06 6.82
N GLY A 75 7.10 0.68 8.07
CA GLY A 75 7.20 -0.70 8.56
C GLY A 75 5.91 -1.49 8.45
N LYS A 76 5.96 -2.79 8.78
CA LYS A 76 4.77 -3.63 8.98
C LYS A 76 4.05 -3.35 10.31
N SER A 77 4.57 -2.46 11.13
CA SER A 77 3.98 -2.05 12.40
C SER A 77 3.98 -0.54 12.50
N LEU A 78 2.95 0.01 13.15
CA LEU A 78 2.84 1.43 13.40
C LEU A 78 2.41 1.65 14.84
N LYS A 79 3.22 2.40 15.60
CA LYS A 79 2.84 2.88 16.92
C LYS A 79 1.91 4.09 16.76
N LEU A 80 0.69 3.95 17.27
CA LEU A 80 -0.31 4.99 17.21
C LEU A 80 0.01 6.07 18.24
N LYS A 81 0.40 7.25 17.76
CA LYS A 81 0.67 8.41 18.61
C LYS A 81 -0.63 9.12 18.98
N SER A 82 -0.61 9.94 20.04
CA SER A 82 -1.78 10.75 20.45
C SER A 82 -2.29 11.66 19.32
N SER A 83 -1.39 12.14 18.46
CA SER A 83 -1.73 12.92 17.26
C SER A 83 -2.58 12.16 16.22
N MET A 84 -2.70 10.84 16.33
CA MET A 84 -3.50 9.99 15.45
C MET A 84 -4.92 9.71 15.99
N ARG A 85 -5.26 10.19 17.19
CA ARG A 85 -6.57 9.98 17.83
C ARG A 85 -7.72 10.45 16.92
N ASN A 86 -8.79 9.67 16.86
CA ASN A 86 -9.98 9.93 16.03
C ASN A 86 -9.68 10.10 14.53
N LYS A 87 -8.51 9.65 14.07
CA LYS A 87 -8.14 9.66 12.66
C LYS A 87 -8.15 8.25 12.12
N ARG A 88 -8.38 8.15 10.82
CA ARG A 88 -8.36 6.88 10.09
C ARG A 88 -6.96 6.61 9.58
N ILE A 89 -6.41 5.45 9.91
CA ILE A 89 -5.17 4.96 9.33
C ILE A 89 -5.48 4.01 8.18
N THR A 90 -4.73 4.15 7.12
CA THR A 90 -4.71 3.28 5.94
C THR A 90 -3.26 3.00 5.62
N VAL A 91 -2.97 1.90 4.96
CA VAL A 91 -1.62 1.64 4.49
C VAL A 91 -1.65 1.13 3.07
N THR A 92 -0.80 1.73 2.25
CA THR A 92 -0.59 1.31 0.86
C THR A 92 0.64 0.42 0.84
N VAL A 93 0.46 -0.82 0.40
CA VAL A 93 1.52 -1.79 0.20
C VAL A 93 1.91 -1.77 -1.26
N ILE A 94 3.18 -1.54 -1.54
CA ILE A 94 3.76 -1.51 -2.87
C ILE A 94 4.69 -2.71 -3.00
N ALA A 95 4.27 -3.69 -3.77
CA ALA A 95 5.01 -4.90 -4.06
C ALA A 95 5.91 -4.67 -5.28
N LYS A 96 7.22 -4.72 -5.07
CA LYS A 96 8.24 -4.55 -6.10
C LYS A 96 8.80 -5.91 -6.49
N ARG A 97 8.96 -6.13 -7.78
CA ARG A 97 9.60 -7.34 -8.31
C ARG A 97 10.54 -6.95 -9.44
N THR A 98 11.79 -7.41 -9.36
CA THR A 98 12.81 -7.14 -10.38
C THR A 98 12.32 -7.67 -11.73
N GLY A 99 12.41 -6.85 -12.78
CA GLY A 99 11.89 -7.21 -14.11
C GLY A 99 10.36 -7.21 -14.22
N HIS A 100 9.63 -6.67 -13.25
CA HIS A 100 8.17 -6.52 -13.28
C HIS A 100 7.75 -5.10 -12.88
N LEU A 101 6.49 -4.74 -13.17
CA LEU A 101 5.89 -3.49 -12.71
C LEU A 101 5.61 -3.52 -11.19
N ASP A 102 5.50 -2.35 -10.56
CA ASP A 102 5.19 -2.24 -9.14
C ASP A 102 3.69 -2.47 -8.87
N GLY A 103 3.37 -3.51 -8.11
CA GLY A 103 2.02 -3.79 -7.64
C GLY A 103 1.62 -2.91 -6.47
N ARG A 104 0.40 -2.39 -6.43
CA ARG A 104 -0.08 -1.53 -5.34
C ARG A 104 -1.40 -2.02 -4.79
N ALA A 105 -1.51 -2.09 -3.47
CA ALA A 105 -2.75 -2.46 -2.79
C ALA A 105 -2.91 -1.65 -1.51
N THR A 106 -4.11 -1.11 -1.30
CA THR A 106 -4.43 -0.33 -0.09
C THR A 106 -5.21 -1.19 0.90
N SER A 107 -4.89 -1.06 2.18
CA SER A 107 -5.57 -1.78 3.24
C SER A 107 -6.95 -1.19 3.56
N ALA A 108 -7.73 -1.94 4.35
CA ALA A 108 -8.89 -1.36 5.02
C ALA A 108 -8.49 -0.16 5.88
N SER A 109 -9.39 0.82 5.95
CA SER A 109 -9.27 1.99 6.82
C SER A 109 -9.64 1.62 8.24
N VAL A 110 -8.77 1.90 9.21
CA VAL A 110 -9.01 1.62 10.63
C VAL A 110 -9.03 2.93 11.42
N LEU A 111 -10.10 3.16 12.17
CA LEU A 111 -10.24 4.32 13.05
C LEU A 111 -9.42 4.12 14.33
N VAL A 112 -8.57 5.09 14.65
CA VAL A 112 -7.81 5.11 15.91
C VAL A 112 -8.71 5.61 17.03
N ARG A 113 -9.05 4.72 17.95
CA ARG A 113 -9.85 5.00 19.15
C ARG A 113 -9.00 5.64 20.26
N ARG A 114 -9.72 6.27 21.21
CA ARG A 114 -9.12 6.94 22.36
C ARG A 114 -8.53 6.01 23.40
#